data_AF-A0A2G6GGM0-F1
#
_entry.id   AF-A0A2G6GGM0-F1
#
_cell.length_a   1.000
_cell.length_b   1.000
_cell.length_c   1.000
_cell.angle_alpha   90.00
_cell.angle_beta   90.00
_cell.angle_gamma   90.00
#
_symmetry.space_group_name_H-M   'P 1'
#
loop_
_entity.id
_entity.type
_entity.pdbx_description
1 polymer ?
#
loop_
_entity_poly.entity_id
_entity_poly.type
_entity_poly.pdbx_seq_one_letter_code
_entity_poly.pdbx_strand_id
1 'polypeptide(L)'
;VGLGSKTLSDLETVIQHLSDEIDPSTLAEIKNRELRAILEARYNLVPSDPEGFLRYAVKELTGETLLIKNRDLIQKIKWGDGELLDIIMEEAPHDLASIFYRFKPIFLAMKSISNDKRFYNRLRKQAKHMHKPVSAPYLTRVTQQMKEGNLDLAELKGALGNASLAQKVRLLHALRFRLQASDSIVYQVRNGRGFATDFAWGVPKQDTRRVLATVIADVADTLRPRLEGKTIRIPQGVHYAIPTSEKQFVGNVPAGSYLSTNGAVILGIHWLDLEIESGGYAQVDLDLSFRDANGKIGWDGTYRVGDRILFSGDLTKATRPEGAAELVWVSDDVYPPKTVSVNVFGVYGSNGFELDPDMYNPGAHSMYNPIEARFVMAQSQQKPDNFKGGYMIDPDEITYSTPLAITTRQINIGHLERFGEENRFYFTNTSLSCGRSARNTTILEKARDFYSTKLPNMMMLNDIIPLAGGAVVAEEPIEGECIDLSLQYLDKSTLLDLVM
;
A
#
# COMPACT_ATOMS: atom_id res chain seq x y z
N VAL A 1 11.52 9.44 0.36
CA VAL A 1 10.50 8.43 0.72
C VAL A 1 9.75 8.00 -0.54
N GLY A 2 9.22 6.78 -0.61
CA GLY A 2 8.37 6.37 -1.75
C GLY A 2 6.96 6.93 -1.57
N LEU A 3 6.51 7.74 -2.54
CA LEU A 3 5.24 8.49 -2.48
C LEU A 3 4.05 7.64 -2.94
N GLY A 4 2.88 7.86 -2.35
CA GLY A 4 1.62 7.22 -2.76
C GLY A 4 1.15 7.69 -4.15
N SER A 5 0.28 6.90 -4.81
CA SER A 5 -0.29 7.26 -6.13
C SER A 5 -1.08 8.56 -6.08
N LYS A 6 -1.94 8.74 -5.06
CA LYS A 6 -2.70 9.98 -4.85
C LYS A 6 -1.76 11.19 -4.70
N THR A 7 -0.75 11.09 -3.84
CA THR A 7 0.23 12.19 -3.66
C THR A 7 1.03 12.50 -4.92
N LEU A 8 1.36 11.50 -5.73
CA LEU A 8 1.97 11.75 -7.04
C LEU A 8 1.02 12.51 -7.97
N SER A 9 -0.27 12.15 -7.98
CA SER A 9 -1.30 12.84 -8.75
C SER A 9 -1.54 14.28 -8.26
N ASP A 10 -1.64 14.48 -6.94
CA ASP A 10 -1.84 15.81 -6.36
C ASP A 10 -0.65 16.73 -6.66
N LEU A 11 0.58 16.23 -6.53
CA LEU A 11 1.78 16.96 -6.92
C LEU A 11 1.79 17.27 -8.41
N GLU A 12 1.38 16.30 -9.22
CA GLU A 12 1.25 16.49 -10.66
C GLU A 12 0.27 17.63 -10.98
N THR A 13 -0.89 17.70 -10.32
CA THR A 13 -1.88 18.78 -10.45
C THR A 13 -1.37 20.12 -9.96
N VAL A 14 -0.72 20.19 -8.79
CA VAL A 14 -0.12 21.43 -8.28
C VAL A 14 0.91 21.96 -9.27
N ILE A 15 1.76 21.08 -9.81
CA ILE A 15 2.77 21.44 -10.80
C ILE A 15 2.14 21.87 -12.14
N GLN A 16 0.96 21.37 -12.52
CA GLN A 16 0.24 21.90 -13.70
C GLN A 16 -0.09 23.38 -13.53
N HIS A 17 -0.48 23.80 -12.32
CA HIS A 17 -0.85 25.18 -12.06
C HIS A 17 0.36 26.11 -11.89
N LEU A 18 1.52 25.55 -11.59
CA LEU A 18 2.79 26.28 -11.39
C LEU A 18 3.75 26.09 -12.57
N SER A 19 3.29 25.57 -13.71
CA SER A 19 4.16 25.07 -14.78
C SER A 19 5.15 26.10 -15.30
N ASP A 20 4.75 27.37 -15.31
CA ASP A 20 5.53 28.50 -15.82
C ASP A 20 6.57 29.01 -14.81
N GLU A 21 6.50 28.56 -13.56
CA GLU A 21 7.39 28.98 -12.47
C GLU A 21 8.48 27.95 -12.14
N ILE A 22 8.37 26.72 -12.64
CA ILE A 22 9.33 25.65 -12.37
C ILE A 22 10.43 25.67 -13.41
N ASP A 23 11.65 26.00 -12.98
CA ASP A 23 12.84 25.85 -13.81
C ASP A 23 13.08 24.35 -14.12
N PRO A 24 13.01 23.93 -15.40
CA PRO A 24 13.22 22.53 -15.79
C PRO A 24 14.58 21.97 -15.39
N SER A 25 15.57 22.82 -15.14
CA SER A 25 16.90 22.41 -14.66
C SER A 25 16.86 21.77 -13.26
N THR A 26 15.85 22.12 -12.45
CA THR A 26 15.67 21.62 -11.07
C THR A 26 15.14 20.18 -11.02
N LEU A 27 14.59 19.65 -12.13
CA LEU A 27 14.04 18.29 -12.16
C LEU A 27 15.09 17.21 -11.86
N ALA A 28 16.35 17.46 -12.22
CA ALA A 28 17.45 16.54 -11.94
C ALA A 28 17.68 16.31 -10.43
N GLU A 29 17.27 17.26 -9.58
CA GLU A 29 17.41 17.20 -8.12
C GLU A 29 16.34 16.34 -7.45
N ILE A 30 15.25 16.03 -8.17
CA ILE A 30 14.13 15.25 -7.64
C ILE A 30 14.56 13.80 -7.41
N LYS A 31 14.70 13.44 -6.14
CA LYS A 31 15.11 12.08 -5.72
C LYS A 31 14.05 11.01 -6.01
N ASN A 32 12.78 11.38 -6.09
CA ASN A 32 11.70 10.43 -6.39
C ASN A 32 11.65 10.15 -7.89
N ARG A 33 12.08 8.95 -8.29
CA ARG A 33 12.16 8.53 -9.70
C ARG A 33 10.82 8.45 -10.43
N GLU A 34 9.71 8.25 -9.71
CA GLU A 34 8.37 8.18 -10.33
C GLU A 34 7.87 9.59 -10.62
N LEU A 35 7.96 10.51 -9.64
CA LEU A 35 7.65 11.92 -9.84
C LEU A 35 8.52 12.54 -10.93
N ARG A 36 9.84 12.27 -10.89
CA ARG A 36 10.77 12.80 -11.89
C ARG A 36 10.37 12.37 -13.30
N ALA A 37 10.03 11.11 -13.52
CA ALA A 37 9.59 10.62 -14.82
C ALA A 37 8.26 11.23 -15.29
N ILE A 38 7.33 11.54 -14.37
CA ILE A 38 6.07 12.25 -14.71
C ILE A 38 6.39 13.66 -15.22
N LEU A 39 7.30 14.36 -14.54
CA LEU A 39 7.67 15.73 -14.89
C LEU A 39 8.54 15.77 -16.16
N GLU A 40 9.49 14.85 -16.31
CA GLU A 40 10.30 14.68 -17.52
C GLU A 40 9.41 14.47 -18.75
N ALA A 41 8.40 13.58 -18.66
CA ALA A 41 7.37 13.40 -19.69
C ALA A 41 6.64 14.70 -20.04
N ARG A 42 6.15 15.42 -19.02
CA ARG A 42 5.41 16.67 -19.21
C ARG A 42 6.21 17.76 -19.90
N TYR A 43 7.45 17.97 -19.48
CA TYR A 43 8.30 19.04 -20.01
C TYR A 43 9.05 18.61 -21.28
N ASN A 44 8.77 17.41 -21.82
CA ASN A 44 9.50 16.81 -22.94
C ASN A 44 11.02 16.81 -22.70
N LEU A 45 11.43 16.52 -21.46
CA LEU A 45 12.84 16.45 -21.06
C LEU A 45 13.29 15.00 -21.04
N VAL A 46 14.13 14.64 -21.99
CA VAL A 46 14.63 13.26 -22.11
C VAL A 46 15.72 12.99 -21.06
N PRO A 47 15.57 11.96 -20.20
CA PRO A 47 16.54 11.69 -19.15
C PRO A 47 17.86 11.15 -19.72
N SER A 48 18.98 11.63 -19.19
CA SER A 48 20.31 11.17 -19.61
C SER A 48 20.72 9.84 -18.97
N ASP A 49 20.13 9.46 -17.84
CA ASP A 49 20.45 8.18 -17.18
C ASP A 49 19.61 7.03 -17.78
N PRO A 50 20.21 5.85 -18.05
CA PRO A 50 19.52 4.74 -18.70
C PRO A 50 18.22 4.27 -18.03
N GLU A 51 18.15 4.23 -16.70
CA GLU A 51 16.94 3.77 -16.00
C GLU A 51 15.82 4.81 -16.04
N GLY A 52 16.19 6.09 -15.92
CA GLY A 52 15.30 7.23 -16.12
C GLY A 52 14.74 7.23 -17.53
N PHE A 53 15.60 7.10 -18.55
CA PHE A 53 15.19 7.05 -19.95
C PHE A 53 14.21 5.92 -20.24
N LEU A 54 14.50 4.70 -19.76
CA LEU A 54 13.57 3.58 -19.95
C LEU A 54 12.23 3.83 -19.24
N ARG A 55 12.23 4.50 -18.09
CA ARG A 55 11.02 4.87 -17.36
C ARG A 55 10.20 5.91 -18.09
N TYR A 56 10.85 6.94 -18.62
CA TYR A 56 10.26 7.94 -19.50
C TYR A 56 9.58 7.27 -20.71
N ALA A 57 10.29 6.41 -21.45
CA ALA A 57 9.73 5.70 -22.59
C ALA A 57 8.52 4.82 -22.23
N VAL A 58 8.54 4.16 -21.06
CA VAL A 58 7.39 3.39 -20.58
C VAL A 58 6.21 4.29 -20.18
N LYS A 59 6.47 5.44 -19.56
CA LYS A 59 5.46 6.43 -19.18
C LYS A 59 4.75 6.98 -20.41
N GLU A 60 5.50 7.39 -21.44
CA GLU A 60 4.95 7.87 -22.71
C GLU A 60 4.07 6.81 -23.39
N LEU A 61 4.52 5.56 -23.43
CA LEU A 61 3.78 4.49 -24.10
C LEU A 61 2.55 3.97 -23.34
N THR A 62 2.56 4.03 -22.01
CA THR A 62 1.61 3.25 -21.19
C THR A 62 0.95 4.04 -20.06
N GLY A 63 1.39 5.27 -19.79
CA GLY A 63 0.99 6.05 -18.61
C GLY A 63 1.66 5.60 -17.30
N GLU A 64 2.29 4.43 -17.28
CA GLU A 64 2.89 3.82 -16.07
C GLU A 64 4.30 4.33 -15.83
N THR A 65 4.64 4.62 -14.58
CA THR A 65 6.02 4.97 -14.21
C THR A 65 6.81 3.77 -13.70
N LEU A 66 6.20 2.63 -13.40
CA LEU A 66 6.87 1.49 -12.76
C LEU A 66 7.41 0.46 -13.78
N LEU A 67 8.72 0.20 -13.74
CA LEU A 67 9.40 -0.80 -14.58
C LEU A 67 9.22 -2.24 -14.06
N ILE A 68 7.99 -2.70 -13.87
CA ILE A 68 7.68 -4.05 -13.38
C ILE A 68 7.62 -5.04 -14.55
N LYS A 69 8.46 -6.08 -14.51
CA LYS A 69 8.52 -7.12 -15.54
C LYS A 69 7.37 -8.14 -15.42
N ASN A 70 6.13 -7.69 -15.50
CA ASN A 70 4.93 -8.53 -15.44
C ASN A 70 4.22 -8.59 -16.81
N ARG A 71 3.25 -9.51 -16.96
CA ARG A 71 2.50 -9.68 -18.20
C ARG A 71 1.69 -8.43 -18.59
N ASP A 72 1.17 -7.74 -17.58
CA ASP A 72 0.32 -6.57 -17.70
C ASP A 72 1.06 -5.41 -18.39
N LEU A 73 2.18 -4.97 -17.83
CA LEU A 73 3.03 -3.93 -18.43
C LEU A 73 3.52 -4.33 -19.82
N ILE A 74 3.90 -5.59 -20.00
CA ILE A 74 4.35 -6.11 -21.30
C ILE A 74 3.22 -5.99 -22.34
N GLN A 75 1.97 -6.25 -21.98
CA GLN A 75 0.83 -6.08 -22.89
C GLN A 75 0.53 -4.62 -23.17
N LYS A 76 0.53 -3.75 -22.15
CA LYS A 76 0.37 -2.31 -22.33
C LYS A 76 1.38 -1.76 -23.33
N ILE A 77 2.65 -2.13 -23.20
CA ILE A 77 3.70 -1.75 -24.18
C ILE A 77 3.38 -2.27 -25.58
N LYS A 78 2.91 -3.51 -25.71
CA LYS A 78 2.59 -4.12 -27.02
C LYS A 78 1.38 -3.50 -27.71
N TRP A 79 0.50 -2.87 -26.97
CA TRP A 79 -0.62 -2.08 -27.49
C TRP A 79 -0.27 -0.61 -27.70
N GLY A 80 0.93 -0.19 -27.29
CA GLY A 80 1.42 1.17 -27.47
C GLY A 80 1.81 1.48 -28.91
N ASP A 81 2.11 2.76 -29.14
CA ASP A 81 2.47 3.30 -30.44
C ASP A 81 3.94 3.00 -30.79
N GLY A 82 4.15 2.24 -31.88
CA GLY A 82 5.47 1.87 -32.38
C GLY A 82 6.24 3.02 -33.03
N GLU A 83 5.54 3.99 -33.63
CA GLU A 83 6.15 5.17 -34.26
C GLU A 83 6.66 6.14 -33.17
N LEU A 84 5.81 6.42 -32.17
CA LEU A 84 6.21 7.20 -30.99
C LEU A 84 7.43 6.57 -30.29
N LEU A 85 7.43 5.24 -30.13
CA LEU A 85 8.56 4.53 -29.54
C LEU A 85 9.85 4.75 -30.33
N ASP A 86 9.79 4.66 -31.67
CA ASP A 86 10.98 4.84 -32.49
C ASP A 86 11.54 6.26 -32.37
N ILE A 87 10.68 7.29 -32.35
CA ILE A 87 11.07 8.69 -32.10
C ILE A 87 11.78 8.82 -30.75
N ILE A 88 11.18 8.31 -29.68
CA ILE A 88 11.78 8.35 -28.34
C ILE A 88 13.16 7.68 -28.33
N MET A 89 13.31 6.55 -29.03
CA MET A 89 14.55 5.77 -29.05
C MET A 89 15.69 6.45 -29.81
N GLU A 90 15.43 7.47 -30.63
CA GLU A 90 16.48 8.29 -31.26
C GLU A 90 17.27 9.10 -30.21
N GLU A 91 16.63 9.48 -29.11
CA GLU A 91 17.25 10.22 -28.01
C GLU A 91 17.85 9.31 -26.93
N ALA A 92 17.95 8.01 -27.19
CA ALA A 92 18.46 7.05 -26.23
C ALA A 92 19.91 7.36 -25.78
N PRO A 93 20.20 7.34 -24.46
CA PRO A 93 21.55 7.58 -23.97
C PRO A 93 22.52 6.50 -24.45
N HIS A 94 23.77 6.91 -24.69
CA HIS A 94 24.80 6.03 -25.28
C HIS A 94 25.05 4.74 -24.48
N ASP A 95 24.77 4.75 -23.18
CA ASP A 95 24.96 3.65 -22.26
C ASP A 95 23.68 2.90 -21.89
N LEU A 96 22.59 3.10 -22.64
CA LEU A 96 21.31 2.39 -22.45
C LEU A 96 21.47 0.86 -22.41
N ALA A 97 22.42 0.32 -23.16
CA ALA A 97 22.72 -1.11 -23.19
C ALA A 97 23.13 -1.69 -21.82
N SER A 98 23.63 -0.84 -20.90
CA SER A 98 24.06 -1.26 -19.54
C SER A 98 22.93 -1.88 -18.72
N ILE A 99 21.68 -1.47 -18.96
CA ILE A 99 20.49 -1.95 -18.24
C ILE A 99 19.71 -3.02 -19.00
N PHE A 100 20.11 -3.37 -20.23
CA PHE A 100 19.36 -4.26 -21.11
C PHE A 100 19.01 -5.60 -20.47
N TYR A 101 19.98 -6.31 -19.87
CA TYR A 101 19.71 -7.63 -19.27
C TYR A 101 18.82 -7.54 -18.02
N ARG A 102 18.86 -6.41 -17.30
CA ARG A 102 18.01 -6.17 -16.13
C ARG A 102 16.53 -6.06 -16.51
N PHE A 103 16.25 -5.39 -17.63
CA PHE A 103 14.91 -5.10 -18.14
C PHE A 103 14.60 -5.80 -19.47
N LYS A 104 15.28 -6.90 -19.78
CA LYS A 104 15.16 -7.62 -21.05
C LYS A 104 13.70 -7.86 -21.49
N PRO A 105 12.75 -8.29 -20.63
CA PRO A 105 11.36 -8.47 -21.05
C PRO A 105 10.69 -7.19 -21.58
N ILE A 106 11.00 -6.04 -20.99
CA ILE A 106 10.46 -4.73 -21.39
C ILE A 106 11.04 -4.33 -22.75
N PHE A 107 12.37 -4.40 -22.92
CA PHE A 107 13.02 -4.13 -24.21
C PHE A 107 12.54 -5.06 -25.32
N LEU A 108 12.22 -6.32 -25.01
CA LEU A 108 11.67 -7.25 -26.00
C LEU A 108 10.22 -6.92 -26.37
N ALA A 109 9.43 -6.40 -25.43
CA ALA A 109 8.08 -5.90 -25.71
C ALA A 109 8.15 -4.68 -26.63
N MET A 110 8.99 -3.69 -26.30
CA MET A 110 9.25 -2.52 -27.14
C MET A 110 9.76 -2.91 -28.53
N LYS A 111 10.73 -3.83 -28.60
CA LYS A 111 11.19 -4.41 -29.87
C LYS A 111 10.05 -5.00 -30.68
N SER A 112 8.98 -5.53 -30.08
CA SER A 112 7.90 -6.16 -30.86
C SER A 112 7.04 -5.16 -31.63
N ILE A 113 6.93 -3.91 -31.17
CA ILE A 113 6.15 -2.84 -31.81
C ILE A 113 7.01 -1.87 -32.65
N SER A 114 8.28 -1.66 -32.31
CA SER A 114 9.21 -0.76 -33.03
C SER A 114 9.46 -1.16 -34.49
N ASN A 115 9.62 -0.21 -35.41
CA ASN A 115 10.03 -0.49 -36.78
C ASN A 115 11.55 -0.74 -36.90
N ASP A 116 12.39 -0.07 -36.09
CA ASP A 116 13.85 -0.35 -36.04
C ASP A 116 14.20 -1.53 -35.10
N LYS A 117 13.90 -2.75 -35.56
CA LYS A 117 14.35 -3.98 -34.85
C LYS A 117 15.89 -4.07 -34.72
N ARG A 118 16.67 -3.34 -35.54
CA ARG A 118 18.14 -3.39 -35.53
C ARG A 118 18.69 -2.67 -34.31
N PHE A 119 18.10 -1.56 -33.88
CA PHE A 119 18.45 -0.86 -32.64
C PHE A 119 18.51 -1.79 -31.42
N TYR A 120 17.43 -2.52 -31.16
CA TYR A 120 17.36 -3.47 -30.03
C TYR A 120 18.35 -4.63 -30.14
N ASN A 121 18.63 -5.08 -31.37
CA ASN A 121 19.65 -6.10 -31.59
C ASN A 121 21.06 -5.56 -31.31
N ARG A 122 21.35 -4.28 -31.63
CA ARG A 122 22.60 -3.61 -31.25
C ARG A 122 22.72 -3.47 -29.73
N LEU A 123 21.67 -2.99 -29.06
CA LEU A 123 21.62 -2.88 -27.59
C LEU A 123 21.94 -4.22 -26.93
N ARG A 124 21.31 -5.32 -27.37
CA ARG A 124 21.58 -6.67 -26.85
C ARG A 124 23.05 -7.07 -27.00
N LYS A 125 23.69 -6.76 -28.14
CA LYS A 125 25.10 -7.08 -28.38
C LYS A 125 26.00 -6.27 -27.46
N GLN A 126 25.79 -4.95 -27.38
CA GLN A 126 26.55 -4.04 -26.51
C GLN A 126 26.40 -4.41 -25.02
N ALA A 127 25.21 -4.84 -24.60
CA ALA A 127 24.93 -5.24 -23.23
C ALA A 127 25.84 -6.38 -22.73
N LYS A 128 26.39 -7.22 -23.62
CA LYS A 128 27.35 -8.26 -23.23
C LYS A 128 28.60 -7.72 -22.56
N HIS A 129 28.99 -6.49 -22.90
CA HIS A 129 30.19 -5.85 -22.39
C HIS A 129 29.87 -4.72 -21.41
N MET A 130 28.73 -4.04 -21.58
CA MET A 130 28.34 -2.87 -20.78
C MET A 130 27.53 -3.21 -19.54
N HIS A 131 26.95 -4.42 -19.45
CA HIS A 131 26.08 -4.76 -18.33
C HIS A 131 26.84 -4.82 -17.01
N LYS A 132 26.40 -4.02 -16.04
CA LYS A 132 26.89 -4.05 -14.66
C LYS A 132 25.84 -4.73 -13.78
N PRO A 133 26.15 -5.90 -13.18
CA PRO A 133 25.31 -6.50 -12.16
C PRO A 133 25.13 -5.52 -11.00
N VAL A 134 23.90 -5.38 -10.50
CA VAL A 134 23.66 -4.61 -9.26
C VAL A 134 23.91 -5.54 -8.10
N SER A 135 24.83 -5.17 -7.21
CA SER A 135 24.94 -5.83 -5.92
C SER A 135 23.71 -5.49 -5.08
N ALA A 136 23.02 -6.52 -4.57
CA ALA A 136 21.91 -6.31 -3.65
C ALA A 136 22.45 -5.69 -2.35
N PRO A 137 21.77 -4.68 -1.76
CA PRO A 137 22.14 -4.14 -0.46
C PRO A 137 22.20 -5.23 0.59
N TYR A 138 23.19 -5.17 1.50
CA TYR A 138 23.45 -6.20 2.51
C TYR A 138 22.19 -6.62 3.29
N LEU A 139 21.42 -5.65 3.80
CA LEU A 139 20.19 -5.92 4.58
C LEU A 139 19.14 -6.75 3.82
N THR A 140 19.14 -6.72 2.49
CA THR A 140 18.23 -7.55 1.66
C THR A 140 18.60 -9.03 1.72
N ARG A 141 19.86 -9.35 2.04
CA ARG A 141 20.41 -10.71 2.05
C ARG A 141 20.52 -11.32 3.45
N VAL A 142 20.29 -10.55 4.51
CA VAL A 142 20.43 -11.02 5.90
C VAL A 142 19.66 -12.30 6.18
N THR A 143 18.37 -12.36 5.79
CA THR A 143 17.56 -13.56 6.02
C THR A 143 18.05 -14.78 5.23
N GLN A 144 18.65 -14.57 4.05
CA GLN A 144 19.27 -15.63 3.28
C GLN A 144 20.59 -16.09 3.92
N GLN A 145 21.46 -15.15 4.32
CA GLN A 145 22.72 -15.45 5.00
C GLN A 145 22.50 -16.22 6.31
N MET A 146 21.45 -15.88 7.06
CA MET A 146 21.04 -16.65 8.23
C MET A 146 20.68 -18.10 7.89
N LYS A 147 19.92 -18.30 6.80
CA LYS A 147 19.53 -19.64 6.34
C LYS A 147 20.73 -20.46 5.85
N GLU A 148 21.73 -19.78 5.28
CA GLU A 148 22.97 -20.38 4.80
C GLU A 148 24.04 -20.56 5.91
N GLY A 149 23.79 -20.06 7.13
CA GLY A 149 24.76 -20.12 8.23
C GLY A 149 25.95 -19.17 8.10
N ASN A 150 25.88 -18.19 7.21
CA ASN A 150 27.00 -17.31 6.82
C ASN A 150 26.82 -15.85 7.29
N LEU A 151 25.92 -15.59 8.25
CA LEU A 151 25.70 -14.24 8.75
C LEU A 151 26.80 -13.82 9.75
N ASP A 152 27.47 -12.71 9.47
CA ASP A 152 28.37 -12.03 10.40
C ASP A 152 27.64 -10.87 11.12
N LEU A 153 27.64 -10.90 12.46
CA LEU A 153 27.02 -9.85 13.27
C LEU A 153 27.77 -8.52 13.23
N ALA A 154 29.09 -8.52 13.07
CA ALA A 154 29.87 -7.30 12.95
C ALA A 154 29.58 -6.60 11.63
N GLU A 155 29.53 -7.36 10.53
CA GLU A 155 29.14 -6.85 9.22
C GLU A 155 27.70 -6.35 9.22
N LEU A 156 26.78 -7.08 9.87
CA LEU A 156 25.40 -6.61 10.05
C LEU A 156 25.34 -5.26 10.77
N LYS A 157 26.06 -5.07 11.88
CA LYS A 157 26.09 -3.79 12.60
C LYS A 157 26.62 -2.65 11.71
N GLY A 158 27.70 -2.90 10.96
CA GLY A 158 28.22 -1.92 10.01
C GLY A 158 27.24 -1.58 8.88
N ALA A 159 26.52 -2.59 8.37
CA ALA A 159 25.50 -2.40 7.33
C ALA A 159 24.27 -1.65 7.86
N LEU A 160 23.86 -1.90 9.11
CA LEU A 160 22.79 -1.17 9.79
C LEU A 160 23.15 0.31 9.95
N GLY A 161 24.37 0.65 10.33
CA GLY A 161 24.82 2.05 10.46
C GLY A 161 24.69 2.88 9.19
N ASN A 162 24.77 2.25 8.01
CA ASN A 162 24.67 2.91 6.70
C ASN A 162 23.27 2.82 6.05
N ALA A 163 22.34 2.09 6.67
CA ALA A 163 21.03 1.83 6.08
C ALA A 163 19.99 2.90 6.48
N SER A 164 19.06 3.17 5.57
CA SER A 164 17.87 3.98 5.93
C SER A 164 17.02 3.28 6.98
N LEU A 165 16.35 4.05 7.84
CA LEU A 165 15.42 3.51 8.85
C LEU A 165 14.37 2.57 8.22
N ALA A 166 13.84 2.93 7.06
CA ALA A 166 12.89 2.09 6.32
C ALA A 166 13.44 0.69 6.01
N GLN A 167 14.73 0.56 5.68
CA GLN A 167 15.36 -0.75 5.46
C GLN A 167 15.52 -1.53 6.77
N LYS A 168 15.89 -0.86 7.86
CA LYS A 168 16.02 -1.45 9.20
C LYS A 168 14.69 -2.00 9.70
N VAL A 169 13.62 -1.21 9.60
CA VAL A 169 12.26 -1.59 10.01
C VAL A 169 11.72 -2.74 9.16
N ARG A 170 11.99 -2.76 7.84
CA ARG A 170 11.63 -3.91 6.98
C ARG A 170 12.32 -5.20 7.43
N LEU A 171 13.60 -5.14 7.76
CA LEU A 171 14.33 -6.30 8.29
C LEU A 171 13.78 -6.73 9.65
N LEU A 172 13.50 -5.77 10.54
CA LEU A 172 12.90 -6.01 11.85
C LEU A 172 11.59 -6.80 11.72
N HIS A 173 10.63 -6.32 10.92
CA HIS A 173 9.36 -7.02 10.74
C HIS A 173 9.54 -8.38 10.05
N ALA A 174 10.47 -8.50 9.10
CA ALA A 174 10.77 -9.77 8.45
C ALA A 174 11.31 -10.82 9.43
N LEU A 175 12.12 -10.42 10.41
CA LEU A 175 12.66 -11.27 11.46
C LEU A 175 11.59 -11.62 12.52
N ARG A 176 10.76 -10.65 12.94
CA ARG A 176 9.65 -10.91 13.87
C ARG A 176 8.65 -11.91 13.32
N PHE A 177 8.26 -11.77 12.05
CA PHE A 177 7.42 -12.77 11.36
C PHE A 177 8.06 -14.16 11.39
N ARG A 178 9.36 -14.25 11.08
CA ARG A 178 10.11 -15.53 11.04
C ARG A 178 10.26 -16.21 12.40
N LEU A 179 10.19 -15.47 13.51
CA LEU A 179 10.21 -16.07 14.86
C LEU A 179 8.95 -16.84 15.20
N GLN A 180 7.81 -16.42 14.65
CA GLN A 180 6.50 -16.99 14.89
C GLN A 180 6.00 -17.86 13.73
N ALA A 181 6.84 -18.00 12.68
CA ALA A 181 6.52 -18.42 11.32
C ALA A 181 5.30 -19.34 11.16
N SER A 182 4.43 -18.95 10.23
CA SER A 182 3.44 -19.84 9.61
C SER A 182 3.98 -20.48 8.35
N ASP A 183 3.22 -21.44 7.82
CA ASP A 183 3.53 -22.15 6.58
C ASP A 183 3.28 -21.31 5.31
N SER A 184 2.90 -20.03 5.45
CA SER A 184 2.55 -19.14 4.33
C SER A 184 3.26 -17.79 4.40
N ILE A 185 3.59 -17.21 3.24
CA ILE A 185 4.16 -15.86 3.12
C ILE A 185 3.51 -15.07 2.00
N VAL A 186 3.27 -13.77 2.21
CA VAL A 186 2.84 -12.84 1.15
C VAL A 186 3.98 -11.89 0.80
N TYR A 187 4.32 -11.86 -0.48
CA TYR A 187 5.23 -10.88 -1.07
C TYR A 187 4.44 -9.73 -1.69
N GLN A 188 4.65 -8.51 -1.18
CA GLN A 188 4.06 -7.31 -1.77
C GLN A 188 4.93 -6.80 -2.92
N VAL A 189 4.28 -6.58 -4.06
CA VAL A 189 4.86 -5.99 -5.27
C VAL A 189 4.71 -4.46 -5.19
N ARG A 190 5.62 -3.72 -5.81
CA ARG A 190 5.66 -2.24 -5.77
C ARG A 190 4.40 -1.54 -6.32
N ASN A 191 3.55 -2.24 -7.06
CA ASN A 191 2.26 -1.76 -7.55
C ASN A 191 1.09 -2.11 -6.62
N GLY A 192 1.35 -2.51 -5.37
CA GLY A 192 0.31 -2.84 -4.38
C GLY A 192 -0.26 -4.26 -4.49
N ARG A 193 0.09 -5.05 -5.53
CA ARG A 193 -0.35 -6.45 -5.65
C ARG A 193 0.42 -7.36 -4.68
N GLY A 194 -0.24 -8.37 -4.13
CA GLY A 194 0.36 -9.40 -3.29
C GLY A 194 0.50 -10.74 -4.01
N PHE A 195 1.56 -11.48 -3.72
CA PHE A 195 1.75 -12.88 -4.14
C PHE A 195 1.94 -13.76 -2.91
N ALA A 196 1.02 -14.71 -2.68
CA ALA A 196 1.04 -15.62 -1.55
C ALA A 196 1.58 -17.01 -1.94
N THR A 197 2.43 -17.61 -1.11
CA THR A 197 3.04 -18.93 -1.35
C THR A 197 3.43 -19.61 -0.04
N ASP A 198 3.79 -20.90 -0.11
CA ASP A 198 4.26 -21.66 1.06
C ASP A 198 5.61 -21.14 1.57
N PHE A 199 5.83 -21.29 2.88
CA PHE A 199 7.00 -20.76 3.57
C PHE A 199 7.54 -21.74 4.61
N ALA A 200 8.87 -21.88 4.64
CA ALA A 200 9.59 -22.59 5.69
C ALA A 200 10.86 -21.82 6.05
N TRP A 201 10.95 -21.39 7.31
CA TRP A 201 12.08 -20.58 7.76
C TRP A 201 13.35 -21.41 7.95
N GLY A 202 13.28 -22.51 8.71
CA GLY A 202 14.36 -23.48 8.87
C GLY A 202 15.58 -23.02 9.68
N VAL A 203 15.57 -21.81 10.25
CA VAL A 203 16.65 -21.30 11.11
C VAL A 203 16.23 -21.42 12.59
N PRO A 204 17.14 -21.82 13.51
CA PRO A 204 16.84 -21.87 14.93
C PRO A 204 16.28 -20.54 15.47
N LYS A 205 15.26 -20.63 16.35
CA LYS A 205 14.62 -19.44 16.93
C LYS A 205 15.62 -18.57 17.72
N GLN A 206 16.60 -19.18 18.39
CA GLN A 206 17.62 -18.46 19.15
C GLN A 206 18.48 -17.55 18.28
N ASP A 207 18.93 -18.03 17.12
CA ASP A 207 19.73 -17.24 16.18
C ASP A 207 18.92 -16.07 15.64
N THR A 208 17.65 -16.33 15.31
CA THR A 208 16.73 -15.29 14.85
C THR A 208 16.48 -14.23 15.93
N ARG A 209 16.35 -14.62 17.21
CA ARG A 209 16.22 -13.68 18.33
C ARG A 209 17.47 -12.82 18.51
N ARG A 210 18.66 -13.42 18.40
CA ARG A 210 19.94 -12.71 18.53
C ARG A 210 20.09 -11.61 17.46
N VAL A 211 19.79 -11.94 16.22
CA VAL A 211 19.82 -10.99 15.10
C VAL A 211 18.74 -9.92 15.28
N LEU A 212 17.51 -10.32 15.63
CA LEU A 212 16.42 -9.38 15.86
C LEU A 212 16.76 -8.37 16.97
N ALA A 213 17.32 -8.82 18.09
CA ALA A 213 17.71 -7.94 19.20
C ALA A 213 18.73 -6.87 18.75
N THR A 214 19.68 -7.27 17.89
CA THR A 214 20.66 -6.33 17.30
C THR A 214 19.96 -5.28 16.43
N VAL A 215 18.98 -5.70 15.61
CA VAL A 215 18.22 -4.78 14.76
C VAL A 215 17.30 -3.86 15.57
N ILE A 216 16.65 -4.36 16.63
CA ILE A 216 15.79 -3.54 17.51
C ILE A 216 16.60 -2.45 18.20
N ALA A 217 17.76 -2.80 18.76
CA ALA A 217 18.64 -1.82 19.41
C ALA A 217 19.06 -0.71 18.44
N ASP A 218 19.50 -1.09 17.24
CA ASP A 218 19.91 -0.12 16.21
C ASP A 218 18.76 0.76 15.72
N VAL A 219 17.54 0.21 15.58
CA VAL A 219 16.34 1.00 15.25
C VAL A 219 16.01 2.00 16.36
N ALA A 220 16.04 1.58 17.62
CA ALA A 220 15.80 2.47 18.76
C ALA A 220 16.83 3.60 18.83
N ASP A 221 18.12 3.29 18.64
CA ASP A 221 19.19 4.29 18.64
C ASP A 221 19.09 5.24 17.44
N THR A 222 18.64 4.76 16.28
CA THR A 222 18.38 5.61 15.11
C THR A 222 17.24 6.60 15.37
N LEU A 223 16.24 6.21 16.17
CA LEU A 223 15.08 7.03 16.50
C LEU A 223 15.32 7.98 17.69
N ARG A 224 16.26 7.64 18.58
CA ARG A 224 16.56 8.39 19.81
C ARG A 224 16.69 9.90 19.59
N PRO A 225 17.46 10.42 18.61
CA PRO A 225 17.60 11.86 18.40
C PRO A 225 16.28 12.60 18.11
N ARG A 226 15.24 11.88 17.64
CA ARG A 226 13.93 12.45 17.32
C ARG A 226 12.91 12.29 18.43
N LEU A 227 13.10 11.33 19.33
CA LEU A 227 12.07 10.88 20.29
C LEU A 227 12.46 11.09 21.76
N GLU A 228 13.75 11.19 22.05
CA GLU A 228 14.24 11.30 23.42
C GLU A 228 13.65 12.53 24.12
N GLY A 229 13.07 12.31 25.30
CA GLY A 229 12.43 13.36 26.11
C GLY A 229 11.07 13.85 25.60
N LYS A 230 10.56 13.33 24.48
CA LYS A 230 9.24 13.71 23.96
C LYS A 230 8.13 12.86 24.57
N THR A 231 6.99 13.51 24.85
CA THR A 231 5.74 12.85 25.21
C THR A 231 4.85 12.76 23.98
N ILE A 232 4.38 11.56 23.67
CA ILE A 232 3.57 11.26 22.49
C ILE A 232 2.25 10.65 22.95
N ARG A 233 1.14 11.28 22.58
CA ARG A 233 -0.19 10.75 22.87
C ARG A 233 -0.61 9.80 21.77
N ILE A 234 -0.92 8.56 22.14
CA ILE A 234 -1.57 7.57 21.28
C ILE A 234 -2.84 7.14 21.99
N PRO A 235 -4.04 7.48 21.47
CA PRO A 235 -5.29 7.16 22.14
C PRO A 235 -5.44 5.68 22.47
N GLN A 236 -6.16 5.39 23.54
CA GLN A 236 -6.47 4.02 23.92
C GLN A 236 -7.13 3.28 22.75
N GLY A 237 -6.71 2.04 22.50
CA GLY A 237 -7.22 1.21 21.41
C GLY A 237 -6.61 1.52 20.04
N VAL A 238 -5.69 2.50 19.93
CA VAL A 238 -4.97 2.80 18.69
C VAL A 238 -3.53 2.31 18.80
N HIS A 239 -3.05 1.60 17.78
CA HIS A 239 -1.70 1.06 17.76
C HIS A 239 -1.06 1.25 16.39
N TYR A 240 -0.08 2.14 16.29
CA TYR A 240 0.58 2.44 15.03
C TYR A 240 1.80 1.56 14.78
N ALA A 241 1.88 0.93 13.61
CA ALA A 241 3.11 0.32 13.14
C ALA A 241 4.11 1.39 12.69
N ILE A 242 5.41 1.07 12.78
CA ILE A 242 6.47 1.97 12.29
C ILE A 242 6.38 2.06 10.75
N PRO A 243 6.13 3.24 10.16
CA PRO A 243 6.01 3.37 8.71
C PRO A 243 7.35 3.12 8.01
N THR A 244 7.30 2.53 6.80
CA THR A 244 8.49 2.31 5.95
C THR A 244 8.44 3.03 4.60
N SER A 245 7.27 3.54 4.23
CA SER A 245 7.04 4.42 3.09
C SER A 245 5.59 4.87 3.09
N GLU A 246 5.31 6.01 2.47
CA GLU A 246 3.95 6.50 2.25
C GLU A 246 3.09 5.50 1.45
N LYS A 247 3.69 4.78 0.48
CA LYS A 247 3.01 3.69 -0.29
C LYS A 247 2.44 2.55 0.55
N GLN A 248 2.78 2.48 1.83
CA GLN A 248 2.29 1.43 2.73
C GLN A 248 1.21 1.96 3.67
N PHE A 249 0.63 3.12 3.41
CA PHE A 249 -0.48 3.64 4.20
C PHE A 249 -1.83 3.14 3.65
N VAL A 250 -2.80 2.97 4.53
CA VAL A 250 -4.22 2.82 4.24
C VAL A 250 -4.87 4.10 4.76
N GLY A 251 -5.24 4.99 3.85
CA GLY A 251 -5.59 6.36 4.26
C GLY A 251 -4.38 7.10 4.84
N ASN A 252 -4.55 7.59 6.07
CA ASN A 252 -3.49 8.23 6.85
C ASN A 252 -2.82 7.27 7.85
N VAL A 253 -3.23 5.99 7.87
CA VAL A 253 -2.73 5.01 8.84
C VAL A 253 -1.70 4.08 8.20
N PRO A 254 -0.50 3.87 8.78
CA PRO A 254 0.47 2.91 8.27
C PRO A 254 -0.09 1.49 8.27
N ALA A 255 0.11 0.72 7.21
CA ALA A 255 -0.24 -0.69 7.16
C ALA A 255 0.51 -1.47 8.25
N GLY A 256 -0.20 -2.38 8.91
CA GLY A 256 0.25 -3.09 10.10
C GLY A 256 -0.20 -2.47 11.42
N SER A 257 -0.62 -1.20 11.40
CA SER A 257 -1.30 -0.58 12.54
C SER A 257 -2.65 -1.27 12.78
N TYR A 258 -3.16 -1.19 13.99
CA TYR A 258 -4.47 -1.75 14.31
C TYR A 258 -5.26 -0.89 15.29
N LEU A 259 -6.57 -1.11 15.25
CA LEU A 259 -7.53 -0.62 16.23
C LEU A 259 -8.02 -1.80 17.05
N SER A 260 -8.10 -1.64 18.37
CA SER A 260 -8.67 -2.64 19.28
C SER A 260 -9.91 -2.11 19.98
N THR A 261 -10.90 -3.00 20.15
CA THR A 261 -12.08 -2.76 20.95
C THR A 261 -12.36 -3.97 21.84
N ASN A 262 -12.91 -3.71 23.02
CA ASN A 262 -13.46 -4.74 23.88
C ASN A 262 -14.91 -5.01 23.45
N GLY A 263 -15.25 -6.24 23.13
CA GLY A 263 -16.61 -6.61 22.74
C GLY A 263 -16.92 -6.41 21.26
N ALA A 264 -18.20 -6.25 20.94
CA ALA A 264 -18.69 -6.17 19.57
C ALA A 264 -18.16 -4.92 18.84
N VAL A 265 -17.96 -5.06 17.53
CA VAL A 265 -17.38 -4.03 16.68
C VAL A 265 -18.26 -3.80 15.46
N ILE A 266 -18.39 -2.55 15.06
CA ILE A 266 -18.98 -2.17 13.78
C ILE A 266 -17.85 -1.64 12.91
N LEU A 267 -17.79 -2.13 11.68
CA LEU A 267 -16.79 -1.73 10.69
C LEU A 267 -17.49 -1.41 9.39
N GLY A 268 -17.02 -0.40 8.69
CA GLY A 268 -17.53 -0.17 7.35
C GLY A 268 -16.90 0.96 6.59
N ILE A 269 -17.59 1.35 5.53
CA ILE A 269 -17.19 2.42 4.64
C ILE A 269 -18.34 3.38 4.40
N HIS A 270 -17.99 4.64 4.18
CA HIS A 270 -18.88 5.68 3.68
C HIS A 270 -18.27 6.32 2.43
N TRP A 271 -19.07 6.66 1.43
CA TRP A 271 -18.60 7.30 0.21
C TRP A 271 -19.66 8.21 -0.41
N LEU A 272 -19.25 8.97 -1.42
CA LEU A 272 -20.09 9.87 -2.20
C LEU A 272 -19.95 9.56 -3.69
N ASP A 273 -21.00 9.86 -4.46
CA ASP A 273 -20.95 9.89 -5.91
C ASP A 273 -19.88 10.91 -6.39
N LEU A 274 -19.21 10.60 -7.51
CA LEU A 274 -18.11 11.41 -8.04
C LEU A 274 -18.66 12.65 -8.75
N GLU A 275 -18.06 13.80 -8.50
CA GLU A 275 -18.29 15.00 -9.30
C GLU A 275 -17.60 14.87 -10.66
N ILE A 276 -18.31 15.26 -11.73
CA ILE A 276 -17.77 15.28 -13.08
C ILE A 276 -17.47 16.74 -13.45
N GLU A 277 -16.27 17.01 -14.00
CA GLU A 277 -15.82 18.37 -14.35
C GLU A 277 -16.77 19.12 -15.28
N SER A 278 -17.43 18.41 -16.21
CA SER A 278 -18.43 18.98 -17.12
C SER A 278 -19.77 19.32 -16.46
N GLY A 279 -19.89 19.12 -15.14
CA GLY A 279 -21.13 19.23 -14.37
C GLY A 279 -21.86 17.89 -14.22
N GLY A 280 -22.50 17.70 -13.07
CA GLY A 280 -23.23 16.48 -12.71
C GLY A 280 -22.42 15.50 -11.87
N TYR A 281 -22.97 14.29 -11.68
CA TYR A 281 -22.37 13.25 -10.85
C TYR A 281 -22.32 11.91 -11.58
N ALA A 282 -21.26 11.15 -11.35
CA ALA A 282 -21.17 9.74 -11.68
C ALA A 282 -21.51 8.90 -10.45
N GLN A 283 -22.45 7.96 -10.61
CA GLN A 283 -22.85 7.04 -9.56
C GLN A 283 -21.69 6.09 -9.25
N VAL A 284 -21.38 5.93 -7.97
CA VAL A 284 -20.31 5.03 -7.51
C VAL A 284 -20.92 3.87 -6.74
N ASP A 285 -20.62 2.65 -7.20
CA ASP A 285 -21.03 1.40 -6.58
C ASP A 285 -19.82 0.72 -5.92
N LEU A 286 -19.78 0.76 -4.58
CA LEU A 286 -18.74 0.14 -3.77
C LEU A 286 -19.31 -1.00 -2.94
N ASP A 287 -18.71 -2.18 -3.06
CA ASP A 287 -19.08 -3.35 -2.26
C ASP A 287 -18.10 -3.56 -1.10
N LEU A 288 -18.59 -3.49 0.15
CA LEU A 288 -17.86 -3.95 1.32
C LEU A 288 -18.02 -5.47 1.48
N SER A 289 -16.91 -6.15 1.75
CA SER A 289 -16.97 -7.60 2.04
C SER A 289 -15.99 -8.06 3.11
N PHE A 290 -16.45 -9.03 3.88
CA PHE A 290 -15.67 -9.75 4.89
C PHE A 290 -15.54 -11.20 4.44
N ARG A 291 -14.32 -11.76 4.48
CA ARG A 291 -14.06 -13.10 3.98
C ARG A 291 -13.25 -13.93 4.95
N ASP A 292 -13.70 -15.15 5.17
CA ASP A 292 -13.00 -16.14 5.95
C ASP A 292 -13.00 -17.52 5.25
N ALA A 293 -12.63 -18.58 5.95
CA ALA A 293 -12.62 -19.93 5.41
C ALA A 293 -14.02 -20.49 5.14
N ASN A 294 -15.05 -19.95 5.79
CA ASN A 294 -16.43 -20.41 5.72
C ASN A 294 -17.24 -19.69 4.63
N GLY A 295 -16.79 -18.52 4.19
CA GLY A 295 -17.40 -17.83 3.05
C GLY A 295 -17.17 -16.32 3.02
N LYS A 296 -18.05 -15.66 2.28
CA LYS A 296 -18.11 -14.20 2.12
C LYS A 296 -19.35 -13.66 2.83
N ILE A 297 -19.16 -12.56 3.55
CA ILE A 297 -20.22 -11.68 4.07
C ILE A 297 -20.19 -10.38 3.26
N GLY A 298 -21.37 -9.88 2.88
CA GLY A 298 -21.56 -8.74 1.98
C GLY A 298 -22.43 -9.07 0.77
N TRP A 299 -22.49 -8.17 -0.20
CA TRP A 299 -23.17 -8.39 -1.48
C TRP A 299 -22.71 -9.68 -2.18
N ASP A 300 -23.61 -10.37 -2.90
CA ASP A 300 -23.46 -11.73 -3.46
C ASP A 300 -23.04 -12.86 -2.50
N GLY A 301 -22.93 -12.55 -1.20
CA GLY A 301 -22.56 -13.48 -0.15
C GLY A 301 -23.64 -13.65 0.91
N THR A 302 -23.20 -13.94 2.13
CA THR A 302 -24.10 -14.11 3.28
C THR A 302 -24.33 -12.78 3.97
N TYR A 303 -25.59 -12.42 4.23
CA TYR A 303 -25.92 -11.17 4.94
C TYR A 303 -25.79 -11.28 6.46
N ARG A 304 -25.91 -12.50 7.00
CA ARG A 304 -25.82 -12.77 8.45
C ARG A 304 -25.26 -14.15 8.75
N VAL A 305 -24.47 -14.26 9.81
CA VAL A 305 -23.98 -15.54 10.33
C VAL A 305 -24.53 -15.73 11.75
N GLY A 306 -25.61 -16.51 11.84
CA GLY A 306 -26.35 -16.65 13.09
C GLY A 306 -26.72 -15.30 13.67
N ASP A 307 -26.34 -15.07 14.92
CA ASP A 307 -26.50 -13.82 15.65
C ASP A 307 -25.17 -13.12 15.96
N ARG A 308 -24.12 -13.50 15.21
CA ARG A 308 -22.74 -13.06 15.40
C ARG A 308 -22.27 -12.01 14.41
N ILE A 309 -22.84 -12.01 13.22
CA ILE A 309 -22.44 -11.08 12.15
C ILE A 309 -23.67 -10.61 11.41
N LEU A 310 -23.77 -9.31 11.17
CA LEU A 310 -24.85 -8.67 10.43
C LEU A 310 -24.27 -7.63 9.47
N PHE A 311 -24.51 -7.82 8.18
CA PHE A 311 -24.27 -6.82 7.14
C PHE A 311 -25.47 -5.86 7.05
N SER A 312 -25.20 -4.56 6.95
CA SER A 312 -26.22 -3.51 6.83
C SER A 312 -27.07 -3.67 5.57
N GLY A 313 -26.45 -4.12 4.48
CA GLY A 313 -27.07 -4.25 3.17
C GLY A 313 -26.29 -3.48 2.12
N ASP A 314 -26.54 -3.85 0.87
CA ASP A 314 -25.91 -3.30 -0.33
C ASP A 314 -26.52 -1.93 -0.70
N LEU A 315 -25.64 -0.96 -0.98
CA LEU A 315 -26.03 0.36 -1.50
C LEU A 315 -25.27 0.68 -2.78
N THR A 316 -25.99 0.70 -3.90
CA THR A 316 -25.37 0.92 -5.22
C THR A 316 -25.23 2.40 -5.60
N LYS A 317 -25.76 3.33 -4.80
CA LYS A 317 -25.78 4.77 -5.11
C LYS A 317 -25.50 5.63 -3.88
N ALA A 318 -24.56 6.57 -3.99
CA ALA A 318 -24.10 7.43 -2.91
C ALA A 318 -24.43 8.91 -3.17
N THR A 319 -25.73 9.22 -3.25
CA THR A 319 -26.20 10.56 -3.62
C THR A 319 -25.66 11.62 -2.64
N ARG A 320 -25.09 12.70 -3.15
CA ARG A 320 -24.64 13.84 -2.34
C ARG A 320 -25.82 14.66 -1.79
N PRO A 321 -25.66 15.31 -0.62
CA PRO A 321 -24.45 15.34 0.22
C PRO A 321 -24.32 14.16 1.20
N GLU A 322 -25.36 13.35 1.41
CA GLU A 322 -25.41 12.36 2.48
C GLU A 322 -24.54 11.11 2.18
N GLY A 323 -24.47 10.70 0.92
CA GLY A 323 -23.69 9.56 0.47
C GLY A 323 -24.34 8.21 0.73
N ALA A 324 -23.52 7.16 0.71
CA ALA A 324 -23.89 5.80 1.08
C ALA A 324 -22.93 5.27 2.14
N ALA A 325 -23.41 4.34 2.96
CA ALA A 325 -22.58 3.63 3.92
C ALA A 325 -22.95 2.14 3.98
N GLU A 326 -21.91 1.31 3.97
CA GLU A 326 -22.02 -0.13 4.20
C GLU A 326 -21.27 -0.49 5.47
N LEU A 327 -21.94 -1.21 6.35
CA LEU A 327 -21.48 -1.54 7.69
C LEU A 327 -21.64 -3.05 7.94
N VAL A 328 -20.73 -3.59 8.73
CA VAL A 328 -20.81 -4.94 9.27
C VAL A 328 -20.67 -4.85 10.78
N TRP A 329 -21.72 -5.25 11.49
CA TRP A 329 -21.66 -5.53 12.92
C TRP A 329 -21.09 -6.92 13.12
N VAL A 330 -20.14 -7.05 14.03
CA VAL A 330 -19.52 -8.32 14.43
C VAL A 330 -19.55 -8.42 15.96
N SER A 331 -20.04 -9.54 16.46
CA SER A 331 -20.06 -9.85 17.89
C SER A 331 -18.65 -9.86 18.49
N ASP A 332 -18.58 -9.94 19.80
CA ASP A 332 -17.32 -10.07 20.53
C ASP A 332 -16.49 -11.31 20.10
N ASP A 333 -17.10 -12.41 19.69
CA ASP A 333 -16.42 -13.62 19.18
C ASP A 333 -16.12 -13.58 17.66
N VAL A 334 -15.10 -12.80 17.25
CA VAL A 334 -14.60 -12.85 15.86
C VAL A 334 -13.81 -14.13 15.62
N TYR A 335 -14.49 -15.17 15.14
CA TYR A 335 -13.86 -16.38 14.64
C TYR A 335 -14.61 -16.96 13.42
N PRO A 336 -13.91 -17.43 12.38
CA PRO A 336 -12.47 -17.31 12.13
C PRO A 336 -12.05 -15.89 11.69
N PRO A 337 -10.73 -15.59 11.64
CA PRO A 337 -10.20 -14.29 11.20
C PRO A 337 -10.71 -13.91 9.80
N LYS A 338 -10.94 -12.61 9.57
CA LYS A 338 -11.61 -12.11 8.36
C LYS A 338 -10.74 -11.11 7.62
N THR A 339 -10.63 -11.29 6.31
CA THR A 339 -10.07 -10.27 5.41
C THR A 339 -11.19 -9.32 5.00
N VAL A 340 -10.95 -8.02 5.16
CA VAL A 340 -11.92 -6.96 4.84
C VAL A 340 -11.50 -6.28 3.54
N SER A 341 -12.42 -6.21 2.59
CA SER A 341 -12.17 -5.74 1.23
C SER A 341 -13.23 -4.75 0.78
N VAL A 342 -12.82 -3.84 -0.09
CA VAL A 342 -13.72 -2.96 -0.83
C VAL A 342 -13.50 -3.19 -2.31
N ASN A 343 -14.58 -3.41 -3.04
CA ASN A 343 -14.57 -3.61 -4.48
C ASN A 343 -15.31 -2.44 -5.15
N VAL A 344 -14.79 -1.99 -6.30
CA VAL A 344 -15.53 -1.10 -7.20
C VAL A 344 -16.33 -1.99 -8.14
N PHE A 345 -17.63 -2.09 -7.91
CA PHE A 345 -18.50 -2.87 -8.78
C PHE A 345 -18.63 -2.18 -10.14
N GLY A 346 -18.93 -0.88 -10.11
CA GLY A 346 -19.03 -0.03 -11.28
C GLY A 346 -19.00 1.46 -10.93
N VAL A 347 -18.67 2.27 -11.93
CA VAL A 347 -18.87 3.73 -11.91
C VAL A 347 -19.73 4.04 -13.12
N TYR A 348 -20.85 4.74 -12.93
CA TYR A 348 -21.83 4.97 -13.99
C TYR A 348 -21.97 6.46 -14.28
N GLY A 349 -21.76 6.84 -15.53
CA GLY A 349 -21.97 8.23 -15.97
C GLY A 349 -23.46 8.62 -15.95
N SER A 350 -23.74 9.90 -16.14
CA SER A 350 -25.10 10.45 -16.20
C SER A 350 -25.99 9.84 -17.29
N ASN A 351 -25.37 9.25 -18.31
CA ASN A 351 -26.03 8.53 -19.40
C ASN A 351 -26.25 7.02 -19.12
N GLY A 352 -25.90 6.55 -17.92
CA GLY A 352 -26.05 5.16 -17.50
C GLY A 352 -25.00 4.20 -18.05
N PHE A 353 -24.02 4.68 -18.82
CA PHE A 353 -22.92 3.84 -19.28
C PHE A 353 -21.89 3.63 -18.16
N GLU A 354 -21.45 2.37 -17.99
CA GLU A 354 -20.34 2.05 -17.09
C GLU A 354 -19.07 2.69 -17.63
N LEU A 355 -18.49 3.58 -16.83
CA LEU A 355 -17.14 4.07 -17.00
C LEU A 355 -16.23 2.95 -16.49
N ASP A 356 -15.52 2.25 -17.39
CA ASP A 356 -14.64 1.16 -16.96
C ASP A 356 -13.47 1.73 -16.15
N PRO A 357 -13.39 1.45 -14.82
CA PRO A 357 -12.36 2.03 -13.96
C PRO A 357 -10.93 1.60 -14.35
N ASP A 358 -10.78 0.57 -15.19
CA ASP A 358 -9.50 0.06 -15.65
C ASP A 358 -9.13 0.55 -17.08
N MET A 359 -10.03 1.25 -17.79
CA MET A 359 -9.80 1.66 -19.19
C MET A 359 -9.11 3.03 -19.28
N TYR A 360 -7.81 3.00 -19.55
CA TYR A 360 -7.01 4.17 -19.92
C TYR A 360 -7.34 4.58 -21.37
N ASN A 361 -7.77 5.82 -21.59
CA ASN A 361 -7.91 6.42 -22.91
C ASN A 361 -6.83 7.49 -23.09
N PRO A 362 -5.78 7.29 -23.90
CA PRO A 362 -4.67 8.23 -24.05
C PRO A 362 -5.06 9.61 -24.64
N GLY A 363 -6.25 9.75 -25.24
CA GLY A 363 -6.78 11.02 -25.75
C GLY A 363 -7.69 11.78 -24.78
N ALA A 364 -8.01 11.20 -23.63
CA ALA A 364 -8.72 11.86 -22.55
C ALA A 364 -7.77 11.88 -21.34
N HIS A 365 -7.45 13.06 -20.79
CA HIS A 365 -6.77 13.14 -19.50
C HIS A 365 -7.38 12.12 -18.55
N SER A 366 -6.57 11.23 -17.97
CA SER A 366 -7.03 10.01 -17.29
C SER A 366 -8.18 10.31 -16.34
N MET A 367 -9.39 9.87 -16.68
CA MET A 367 -10.64 10.38 -16.08
C MET A 367 -10.98 9.78 -14.70
N TYR A 368 -9.99 9.24 -13.98
CA TYR A 368 -10.25 8.64 -12.66
C TYR A 368 -9.36 9.27 -11.60
N ASN A 369 -9.92 10.28 -10.93
CA ASN A 369 -9.54 10.58 -9.56
C ASN A 369 -9.78 9.32 -8.70
N PRO A 370 -8.94 9.05 -7.68
CA PRO A 370 -9.23 8.02 -6.70
C PRO A 370 -10.65 8.19 -6.16
N ILE A 371 -11.43 7.11 -6.07
CA ILE A 371 -12.74 7.18 -5.41
C ILE A 371 -12.48 7.43 -3.93
N GLU A 372 -12.94 8.57 -3.45
CA GLU A 372 -12.81 8.96 -2.04
C GLU A 372 -13.88 8.23 -1.23
N ALA A 373 -13.42 7.54 -0.19
CA ALA A 373 -14.27 6.89 0.79
C ALA A 373 -13.73 7.21 2.19
N ARG A 374 -14.46 6.80 3.22
CA ARG A 374 -14.03 6.86 4.61
C ARG A 374 -14.18 5.48 5.22
N PHE A 375 -13.13 5.00 5.87
CA PHE A 375 -13.25 3.89 6.80
C PHE A 375 -13.88 4.39 8.09
N VAL A 376 -14.77 3.58 8.66
CA VAL A 376 -15.36 3.82 9.98
C VAL A 376 -15.27 2.57 10.83
N MET A 377 -15.01 2.78 12.13
CA MET A 377 -15.07 1.75 13.14
C MET A 377 -15.68 2.31 14.41
N ALA A 378 -16.50 1.49 15.06
CA ALA A 378 -17.09 1.83 16.35
C ALA A 378 -17.15 0.61 17.26
N GLN A 379 -17.06 0.87 18.55
CA GLN A 379 -17.38 -0.12 19.57
C GLN A 379 -18.89 -0.19 19.74
N SER A 380 -19.47 -1.38 19.53
CA SER A 380 -20.90 -1.57 19.72
C SER A 380 -21.18 -2.02 21.15
N GLN A 381 -21.96 -1.22 21.87
CA GLN A 381 -22.38 -1.54 23.24
C GLN A 381 -23.60 -2.48 23.28
N GLN A 382 -24.32 -2.61 22.17
CA GLN A 382 -25.58 -3.35 22.11
C GLN A 382 -25.66 -4.21 20.85
N LYS A 383 -26.17 -5.43 21.02
CA LYS A 383 -26.51 -6.29 19.89
C LYS A 383 -27.68 -5.64 19.11
N PRO A 384 -27.65 -5.65 17.76
CA PRO A 384 -28.75 -5.13 16.97
C PRO A 384 -30.10 -5.76 17.35
N ASP A 385 -31.09 -4.92 17.67
CA ASP A 385 -32.45 -5.35 18.01
C ASP A 385 -33.13 -6.06 16.83
N ASN A 386 -32.78 -5.67 15.60
CA ASN A 386 -33.25 -6.27 14.37
C ASN A 386 -32.10 -6.91 13.57
N PHE A 387 -31.97 -8.23 13.69
CA PHE A 387 -30.97 -9.01 12.95
C PHE A 387 -31.40 -9.41 11.52
N LYS A 388 -32.41 -8.73 10.96
CA LYS A 388 -32.92 -9.01 9.60
C LYS A 388 -32.22 -8.21 8.50
N GLY A 389 -31.44 -7.18 8.84
CA GLY A 389 -30.71 -6.29 7.92
C GLY A 389 -30.97 -4.81 8.21
N GLY A 390 -30.34 -3.91 7.46
CA GLY A 390 -30.52 -2.45 7.58
C GLY A 390 -29.94 -1.84 8.86
N TYR A 391 -29.05 -2.54 9.54
CA TYR A 391 -28.43 -2.03 10.77
C TYR A 391 -27.46 -0.90 10.43
N MET A 392 -27.69 0.26 11.05
CA MET A 392 -26.86 1.45 10.94
C MET A 392 -26.37 1.86 12.32
N ILE A 393 -25.28 2.63 12.33
CA ILE A 393 -24.74 3.24 13.55
C ILE A 393 -25.08 4.72 13.59
N ASP A 394 -25.30 5.25 14.80
CA ASP A 394 -25.30 6.68 15.02
C ASP A 394 -23.89 7.25 14.70
N PRO A 395 -23.77 8.27 13.84
CA PRO A 395 -22.48 8.91 13.55
C PRO A 395 -21.72 9.37 14.80
N ASP A 396 -22.42 9.74 15.87
CA ASP A 396 -21.81 10.18 17.13
C ASP A 396 -21.18 9.02 17.92
N GLU A 397 -21.51 7.77 17.60
CA GLU A 397 -20.91 6.57 18.18
C GLU A 397 -19.66 6.10 17.43
N ILE A 398 -19.29 6.74 16.31
CA ILE A 398 -18.09 6.41 15.54
C ILE A 398 -16.85 6.74 16.37
N THR A 399 -16.16 5.70 16.83
CA THR A 399 -14.93 5.83 17.62
C THR A 399 -13.73 6.20 16.75
N TYR A 400 -13.68 5.69 15.52
CA TYR A 400 -12.55 5.88 14.62
C TYR A 400 -13.00 6.10 13.18
N SER A 401 -12.37 7.06 12.51
CA SER A 401 -12.54 7.27 11.08
C SER A 401 -11.26 7.75 10.41
N THR A 402 -10.97 7.25 9.21
CA THR A 402 -9.86 7.72 8.36
C THR A 402 -10.32 7.81 6.91
N PRO A 403 -9.84 8.81 6.14
CA PRO A 403 -10.06 8.82 4.69
C PRO A 403 -9.47 7.57 4.05
N LEU A 404 -10.08 7.10 2.97
CA LEU A 404 -9.63 6.03 2.09
C LEU A 404 -9.65 6.53 0.64
N ALA A 405 -8.68 6.10 -0.15
CA ALA A 405 -8.63 6.36 -1.58
C ALA A 405 -8.62 5.02 -2.31
N ILE A 406 -9.66 4.74 -3.09
CA ILE A 406 -9.81 3.49 -3.84
C ILE A 406 -9.32 3.74 -5.25
N THR A 407 -8.13 3.20 -5.56
CA THR A 407 -7.43 3.42 -6.84
C THR A 407 -7.41 2.19 -7.74
N THR A 408 -8.00 1.08 -7.29
CA THR A 408 -8.05 -0.18 -8.04
C THR A 408 -9.38 -0.86 -7.79
N ARG A 409 -9.83 -1.68 -8.73
CA ARG A 409 -11.11 -2.40 -8.66
C ARG A 409 -11.33 -3.23 -7.39
N GLN A 410 -10.26 -3.70 -6.75
CA GLN A 410 -10.36 -4.37 -5.46
C GLN A 410 -9.17 -4.04 -4.57
N ILE A 411 -9.46 -3.57 -3.35
CA ILE A 411 -8.49 -3.36 -2.30
C ILE A 411 -8.85 -4.20 -1.07
N ASN A 412 -7.87 -4.85 -0.44
CA ASN A 412 -8.05 -5.32 0.93
C ASN A 412 -7.65 -4.16 1.84
N ILE A 413 -8.57 -3.67 2.67
CA ILE A 413 -8.33 -2.54 3.58
C ILE A 413 -7.87 -2.99 4.96
N GLY A 414 -8.13 -4.25 5.32
CA GLY A 414 -7.67 -4.77 6.59
C GLY A 414 -7.96 -6.23 6.87
N HIS A 415 -7.65 -6.62 8.10
CA HIS A 415 -7.81 -7.96 8.65
C HIS A 415 -8.40 -7.85 10.06
N LEU A 416 -9.54 -8.48 10.30
CA LEU A 416 -10.20 -8.50 11.59
C LEU A 416 -9.97 -9.86 12.27
N GLU A 417 -9.44 -9.84 13.49
CA GLU A 417 -9.14 -11.04 14.26
C GLU A 417 -9.34 -10.77 15.76
N ARG A 418 -9.80 -11.79 16.49
CA ARG A 418 -9.85 -11.74 17.95
C ARG A 418 -8.47 -12.10 18.53
N PHE A 419 -7.95 -11.27 19.42
CA PHE A 419 -6.71 -11.53 20.15
C PHE A 419 -6.96 -11.41 21.66
N GLY A 420 -7.08 -12.55 22.34
CA GLY A 420 -7.51 -12.59 23.74
C GLY A 420 -8.96 -12.12 23.88
N GLU A 421 -9.17 -11.04 24.62
CA GLU A 421 -10.49 -10.45 24.86
C GLU A 421 -10.83 -9.29 23.90
N GLU A 422 -9.87 -8.89 23.07
CA GLU A 422 -10.01 -7.76 22.15
C GLU A 422 -10.31 -8.23 20.74
N ASN A 423 -11.19 -7.50 20.06
CA ASN A 423 -11.30 -7.53 18.60
C ASN A 423 -10.32 -6.52 18.01
N ARG A 424 -9.47 -6.97 17.09
CA ARG A 424 -8.43 -6.14 16.45
C ARG A 424 -8.64 -6.05 14.96
N PHE A 425 -8.79 -4.82 14.46
CA PHE A 425 -8.79 -4.52 13.04
C PHE A 425 -7.42 -4.00 12.62
N TYR A 426 -6.67 -4.80 11.90
CA TYR A 426 -5.36 -4.43 11.36
C TYR A 426 -5.51 -3.83 9.96
N PHE A 427 -4.94 -2.65 9.74
CA PHE A 427 -4.90 -2.03 8.42
C PHE A 427 -3.91 -2.76 7.52
N THR A 428 -4.33 -3.14 6.32
CA THR A 428 -3.47 -3.78 5.33
C THR A 428 -3.63 -3.08 3.99
N ASN A 429 -2.52 -2.86 3.26
CA ASN A 429 -2.58 -2.31 1.90
C ASN A 429 -2.03 -3.35 0.92
N THR A 430 -2.86 -4.31 0.50
CA THR A 430 -2.44 -5.34 -0.47
C THR A 430 -3.62 -5.81 -1.29
N SER A 431 -3.55 -5.67 -2.60
CA SER A 431 -4.53 -6.25 -3.52
C SER A 431 -4.16 -7.69 -3.86
N LEU A 432 -5.07 -8.64 -3.60
CA LEU A 432 -4.87 -10.08 -3.86
C LEU A 432 -5.70 -10.57 -5.06
N SER A 433 -6.52 -9.72 -5.65
CA SER A 433 -7.49 -10.03 -6.71
C SER A 433 -7.88 -8.73 -7.44
N CYS A 434 -8.45 -8.84 -8.65
CA CYS A 434 -8.93 -7.73 -9.48
C CYS A 434 -10.37 -7.91 -9.95
N GLY A 435 -11.16 -8.76 -9.26
CA GLY A 435 -12.56 -9.01 -9.62
C GLY A 435 -13.52 -7.92 -9.14
N ARG A 436 -14.71 -7.86 -9.76
CA ARG A 436 -15.84 -7.04 -9.27
C ARG A 436 -16.40 -7.56 -7.93
N SER A 437 -16.22 -8.84 -7.66
CA SER A 437 -16.60 -9.45 -6.39
C SER A 437 -15.44 -10.26 -5.81
N ALA A 438 -15.38 -10.21 -4.49
CA ALA A 438 -14.37 -10.84 -3.67
C ALA A 438 -14.60 -12.37 -3.57
N ARG A 439 -13.73 -13.19 -4.18
CA ARG A 439 -13.84 -14.66 -4.15
C ARG A 439 -12.90 -15.31 -3.14
N ASN A 440 -13.29 -16.46 -2.56
CA ASN A 440 -12.36 -17.28 -1.78
C ASN A 440 -11.44 -18.05 -2.73
N THR A 441 -10.13 -17.98 -2.49
CA THR A 441 -9.11 -18.64 -3.31
C THR A 441 -8.01 -19.16 -2.39
N THR A 442 -7.24 -20.14 -2.84
CA THR A 442 -6.06 -20.63 -2.10
C THR A 442 -5.05 -19.52 -1.82
N ILE A 443 -4.95 -18.51 -2.70
CA ILE A 443 -4.12 -17.32 -2.48
C ILE A 443 -4.62 -16.50 -1.30
N LEU A 444 -5.94 -16.33 -1.17
CA LEU A 444 -6.54 -15.59 -0.05
C LEU A 444 -6.37 -16.32 1.27
N GLU A 445 -6.46 -17.65 1.27
CA GLU A 445 -6.22 -18.50 2.45
C GLU A 445 -4.78 -18.35 2.94
N LYS A 446 -3.80 -18.54 2.04
CA LYS A 446 -2.38 -18.32 2.37
C LYS A 446 -2.11 -16.89 2.87
N ALA A 447 -2.79 -15.90 2.29
CA ALA A 447 -2.66 -14.53 2.74
C ALA A 447 -3.24 -14.31 4.14
N ARG A 448 -4.38 -14.95 4.47
CA ARG A 448 -4.98 -14.91 5.80
C ARG A 448 -4.05 -15.51 6.84
N ASP A 449 -3.52 -16.71 6.58
CA ASP A 449 -2.57 -17.39 7.47
C ASP A 449 -1.31 -16.55 7.70
N PHE A 450 -0.82 -15.90 6.65
CA PHE A 450 0.28 -14.95 6.75
C PHE A 450 -0.08 -13.73 7.59
N TYR A 451 -1.26 -13.14 7.41
CA TYR A 451 -1.70 -11.95 8.15
C TYR A 451 -1.92 -12.24 9.64
N SER A 452 -2.62 -13.33 9.98
CA SER A 452 -2.81 -13.77 11.37
C SER A 452 -1.49 -14.05 12.10
N THR A 453 -0.42 -14.36 11.35
CA THR A 453 0.93 -14.52 11.94
C THR A 453 1.73 -13.22 11.94
N LYS A 454 1.72 -12.46 10.85
CA LYS A 454 2.56 -11.27 10.71
C LYS A 454 2.05 -10.10 11.53
N LEU A 455 0.76 -9.78 11.43
CA LEU A 455 0.21 -8.52 11.92
C LEU A 455 0.28 -8.40 13.45
N PRO A 456 -0.10 -9.43 14.23
CA PRO A 456 0.06 -9.38 15.71
C PRO A 456 1.52 -9.28 16.15
N ASN A 457 2.46 -9.62 15.27
CA ASN A 457 3.89 -9.65 15.55
C ASN A 457 4.66 -8.48 14.95
N MET A 458 3.99 -7.45 14.45
CA MET A 458 4.65 -6.21 14.04
C MET A 458 5.18 -5.44 15.27
N MET A 459 6.12 -4.53 15.03
CA MET A 459 6.62 -3.62 16.07
C MET A 459 5.78 -2.35 16.02
N MET A 460 5.21 -1.98 17.17
CA MET A 460 4.38 -0.80 17.29
C MET A 460 5.17 0.40 17.80
N LEU A 461 4.67 1.61 17.55
CA LEU A 461 5.24 2.84 18.09
C LEU A 461 5.23 2.83 19.62
N ASN A 462 4.17 2.29 20.24
CA ASN A 462 4.06 2.11 21.69
C ASN A 462 5.22 1.31 22.28
N ASP A 463 5.83 0.40 21.51
CA ASP A 463 6.95 -0.43 21.96
C ASP A 463 8.30 0.25 21.74
N ILE A 464 8.49 0.91 20.58
CA ILE A 464 9.80 1.43 20.17
C ILE A 464 10.09 2.83 20.73
N ILE A 465 9.07 3.67 20.96
CA ILE A 465 9.24 5.02 21.50
C ILE A 465 9.91 4.96 22.89
N PRO A 466 9.46 4.12 23.84
CA PRO A 466 10.14 3.97 25.13
C PRO A 466 11.59 3.51 25.01
N LEU A 467 11.89 2.60 24.08
CA LEU A 467 13.26 2.14 23.84
C LEU A 467 14.18 3.24 23.29
N ALA A 468 13.60 4.21 22.58
CA ALA A 468 14.27 5.39 22.06
C ALA A 468 14.31 6.56 23.08
N GLY A 469 13.82 6.38 24.31
CA GLY A 469 13.86 7.39 25.37
C GLY A 469 12.69 8.40 25.34
N GLY A 470 11.64 8.15 24.57
CA GLY A 470 10.39 8.91 24.61
C GLY A 470 9.35 8.29 25.57
N ALA A 471 8.25 9.00 25.78
CA ALA A 471 7.11 8.52 26.57
C ALA A 471 5.85 8.42 25.70
N VAL A 472 5.03 7.41 25.95
CA VAL A 472 3.71 7.25 25.31
C VAL A 472 2.62 7.35 26.37
N VAL A 473 1.62 8.19 26.12
CA VAL A 473 0.47 8.41 27.01
C VAL A 473 -0.84 8.19 26.25
N ALA A 474 -1.88 7.73 26.93
CA ALA A 474 -3.21 7.54 26.32
C ALA A 474 -4.07 8.82 26.38
N GLU A 475 -3.93 9.57 27.46
CA GLU A 475 -4.63 10.82 27.72
C GLU A 475 -3.70 12.01 27.50
N GLU A 476 -4.30 13.16 27.21
CA GLU A 476 -3.55 14.40 27.06
C GLU A 476 -2.95 14.80 28.41
N PRO A 477 -1.63 15.10 28.47
CA PRO A 477 -1.00 15.47 29.73
C PRO A 477 -1.52 16.83 30.21
N ILE A 478 -1.66 16.97 31.54
CA ILE A 478 -2.15 18.20 32.18
C ILE A 478 -1.17 19.38 31.96
N GLU A 479 0.13 19.10 31.90
CA GLU A 479 1.18 20.08 31.65
C GLU A 479 2.22 19.53 30.66
N GLY A 480 2.77 20.40 29.81
CA GLY A 480 3.84 20.10 28.86
C GLY A 480 3.36 19.96 27.42
N GLU A 481 4.29 20.04 26.48
CA GLU A 481 4.01 19.81 25.06
C GLU A 481 3.86 18.30 24.79
N CYS A 482 2.84 17.95 24.01
CA CYS A 482 2.57 16.57 23.61
C CYS A 482 2.31 16.50 22.10
N ILE A 483 2.92 15.51 21.44
CA ILE A 483 2.60 15.21 20.04
C ILE A 483 1.38 14.30 20.04
N ASP A 484 0.24 14.81 19.55
CA ASP A 484 -1.01 14.06 19.50
C ASP A 484 -1.11 13.24 18.21
N LEU A 485 -1.17 11.92 18.34
CA LEU A 485 -1.36 10.98 17.24
C LEU A 485 -2.79 10.43 17.18
N SER A 486 -3.79 11.19 17.65
CA SER A 486 -5.19 10.83 17.47
C SER A 486 -5.58 10.76 15.99
N LEU A 487 -6.34 9.74 15.60
CA LEU A 487 -6.66 9.45 14.19
C LEU A 487 -7.30 10.63 13.44
N GLN A 488 -8.11 11.44 14.11
CA GLN A 488 -8.78 12.60 13.50
C GLN A 488 -7.82 13.73 13.12
N TYR A 489 -6.65 13.81 13.75
CA TYR A 489 -5.61 14.81 13.46
C TYR A 489 -4.46 14.23 12.62
N LEU A 490 -4.51 12.93 12.34
CA LEU A 490 -3.44 12.23 11.67
C LEU A 490 -3.46 12.51 10.17
N ASP A 491 -2.35 13.05 9.67
CA ASP A 491 -1.99 12.96 8.26
C ASP A 491 -0.77 12.04 8.08
N LYS A 492 -0.46 11.74 6.81
CA LYS A 492 0.68 10.86 6.50
C LYS A 492 2.02 11.47 6.94
N SER A 493 2.15 12.80 6.92
CA SER A 493 3.40 13.48 7.30
C SER A 493 3.66 13.40 8.80
N THR A 494 2.63 13.45 9.62
CA THR A 494 2.70 13.39 11.09
C THR A 494 3.55 12.22 11.58
N LEU A 495 3.29 11.02 11.06
CA LEU A 495 4.04 9.81 11.43
C LEU A 495 5.38 9.70 10.70
N LEU A 496 5.46 10.19 9.46
CA LEU A 496 6.70 10.14 8.69
C LEU A 496 7.73 11.09 9.29
N ASP A 497 7.39 12.32 9.64
CA ASP A 497 8.31 13.31 10.20
C ASP A 497 8.75 12.95 11.62
N LEU A 498 7.89 12.25 12.37
CA LEU A 498 8.22 11.74 13.69
C LEU A 498 9.36 10.70 13.64
N VAL A 499 9.45 9.90 12.57
CA VAL A 499 10.35 8.73 12.52
C VAL A 499 11.36 8.73 11.39
N MET A 500 11.10 9.36 10.24
CA MET A 500 11.96 9.37 9.05
C MET A 500 12.79 10.64 8.93
#